data_AF-A0AA39HNA1-F1
#
_entry.id   AF-A0AA39HNA1-F1
#
_cell.length_a   1.000
_cell.length_b   1.000
_cell.length_c   1.000
_cell.angle_alpha   90.00
_cell.angle_beta   90.00
_cell.angle_gamma   90.00
#
_symmetry.space_group_name_H-M   'P 1'
#
loop_
_entity.id
_entity.type
_entity.pdbx_description
1 polymer ?
#
loop_
_entity_poly.entity_id
_entity_poly.type
_entity_poly.pdbx_seq_one_letter_code
_entity_poly.pdbx_strand_id
1 'polypeptide(L)' 'MQFIETSALSGENVEDAFLRCAKTILVKLDSGEIDVERIGPGIQVHNYQPIEKSKEKSKCNGLHCARG' A
#
# COMPACT_ATOMS: atom_id res chain seq x y z
N MET A 1 -14.64 4.57 -1.35
CA MET A 1 -14.10 4.73 -2.72
C MET A 1 -13.63 6.18 -2.85
N GLN A 2 -12.35 6.40 -3.15
CA GLN A 2 -11.82 7.74 -3.44
C GLN A 2 -11.08 7.66 -4.78
N PHE A 3 -11.32 8.65 -5.64
CA PHE A 3 -10.64 8.83 -6.92
C PHE A 3 -9.90 10.16 -6.89
N ILE A 4 -8.67 10.17 -7.39
CA ILE A 4 -7.80 11.34 -7.48
C ILE A 4 -7.01 11.24 -8.78
N GLU A 5 -7.07 12.28 -9.59
CA GLU A 5 -6.20 12.42 -10.76
C GLU A 5 -4.79 12.83 -10.29
N THR A 6 -3.76 12.13 -10.78
CA THR A 6 -2.37 12.36 -10.36
C THR A 6 -1.45 12.40 -11.57
N SER A 7 -0.36 13.15 -11.47
CA SER A 7 0.71 13.14 -12.47
C SER A 7 2.04 12.86 -11.79
N ALA A 8 2.63 11.70 -12.11
CA ALA A 8 3.95 11.35 -11.60
C ALA A 8 5.08 12.23 -12.20
N LEU A 9 4.83 12.88 -13.33
CA LEU A 9 5.81 13.74 -14.01
C LEU A 9 5.93 15.11 -13.32
N SER A 10 4.79 15.73 -13.02
CA SER A 10 4.75 17.04 -12.33
C SER A 10 4.72 16.90 -10.80
N GLY A 11 4.38 15.70 -10.29
CA GLY A 11 4.18 15.44 -8.86
C GLY A 11 2.79 15.82 -8.37
N GLU A 12 1.88 16.25 -9.25
CA GLU A 12 0.55 16.69 -8.87
C GLU A 12 -0.24 15.56 -8.21
N ASN A 13 -0.78 15.86 -7.03
CA ASN A 13 -1.64 14.99 -6.21
C ASN A 13 -1.01 13.65 -5.80
N VAL A 14 0.29 13.43 -6.05
CA VAL A 14 0.98 12.18 -5.69
C VAL A 14 0.98 12.01 -4.17
N GLU A 15 1.46 13.01 -3.43
CA GLU A 15 1.51 12.97 -1.97
C GLU A 15 0.10 12.83 -1.37
N ASP A 16 -0.86 13.61 -1.85
CA ASP A 16 -2.25 13.57 -1.40
C ASP A 16 -2.89 12.19 -1.59
N ALA A 17 -2.60 11.50 -2.70
CA ALA A 17 -3.11 10.16 -2.96
C ALA A 17 -2.59 9.15 -1.90
N PHE A 18 -1.29 9.19 -1.59
CA PHE A 18 -0.71 8.34 -0.55
C PHE A 18 -1.24 8.68 0.84
N LEU A 19 -1.29 9.96 1.19
CA LEU A 19 -1.77 10.41 2.50
C LEU A 19 -3.23 10.04 2.74
N ARG A 20 -4.10 10.20 1.74
CA ARG A 20 -5.51 9.83 1.85
C ARG A 20 -5.72 8.33 1.94
N CYS A 21 -4.92 7.55 1.20
CA CYS A 21 -4.91 6.10 1.32
C CYS A 21 -4.51 5.67 2.74
N ALA A 22 -3.39 6.20 3.27
CA ALA A 22 -2.90 5.91 4.61
C ALA A 22 -3.94 6.26 5.69
N LYS A 23 -4.56 7.44 5.60
CA LYS A 23 -5.64 7.85 6.52
C LYS A 23 -6.85 6.92 6.46
N THR A 24 -7.20 6.45 5.28
CA THR A 24 -8.31 5.49 5.12
C THR A 24 -8.00 4.16 5.81
N ILE A 25 -6.75 3.69 5.72
CA ILE A 25 -6.29 2.49 6.43
C ILE A 25 -6.40 2.70 7.94
N LEU A 26 -5.93 3.85 8.45
CA LEU A 26 -6.04 4.18 9.88
C LEU A 26 -7.49 4.19 10.38
N VAL A 27 -8.40 4.85 9.65
CA VAL A 27 -9.82 4.87 10.01
C VAL A 27 -10.41 3.47 10.07
N LYS A 28 -10.00 2.58 9.16
CA LYS A 28 -10.46 1.18 9.15
C LYS A 28 -9.84 0.33 10.27
N LEU A 29 -8.65 0.68 10.72
CA LEU A 29 -8.04 0.08 11.91
C LEU A 29 -8.83 0.50 13.16
N ASP A 30 -9.08 1.81 13.31
CA ASP A 30 -9.82 2.35 14.45
C ASP A 30 -11.28 1.86 14.49
N SER A 31 -11.90 1.62 13.33
CA SER A 31 -13.26 1.07 13.26
C SER A 31 -13.33 -0.45 13.50
N GLY A 32 -12.19 -1.14 13.53
CA GLY A 32 -12.12 -2.60 13.62
C GLY A 32 -12.46 -3.34 12.32
N GLU A 33 -12.62 -2.63 11.20
CA GLU A 33 -12.74 -3.25 9.87
C GLU A 33 -11.44 -3.96 9.44
N ILE A 34 -10.29 -3.46 9.89
CA ILE A 34 -8.99 -4.09 9.77
C ILE A 34 -8.56 -4.55 11.16
N ASP A 35 -8.43 -5.86 11.32
CA ASP A 35 -7.89 -6.48 12.53
C ASP A 35 -6.35 -6.55 12.45
N VAL A 36 -5.70 -5.91 13.42
CA VAL A 36 -4.24 -5.81 13.55
C VAL A 36 -3.62 -7.15 13.92
N GLU A 37 -4.33 -7.99 14.67
CA GLU A 37 -3.84 -9.30 15.11
C GLU A 37 -3.87 -10.34 13.98
N ARG A 38 -4.57 -10.04 12.89
CA ARG A 38 -4.65 -10.88 11.70
C ARG A 38 -3.44 -10.68 10.80
N ILE A 39 -2.29 -11.19 11.24
CA ILE A 39 -1.02 -11.16 10.50
C ILE A 39 -1.20 -11.79 9.10
N GLY A 40 -0.79 -11.04 8.07
CA GLY A 40 -0.90 -11.44 6.67
C GLY A 40 -0.13 -10.46 5.77
N PRO A 41 -0.10 -10.69 4.44
CA PRO A 41 0.55 -9.77 3.52
C PRO A 41 -0.07 -8.36 3.65
N GLY A 42 0.76 -7.38 4.03
CA GLY A 42 0.35 -5.98 4.18
C GLY A 42 0.02 -5.52 5.60
N ILE A 43 -0.01 -6.40 6.61
CA ILE A 43 -0.21 -6.03 8.03
C ILE A 43 0.91 -6.68 8.85
N GLN A 44 1.75 -5.86 9.48
CA GLN A 44 2.84 -6.30 10.36
C GLN A 44 2.73 -5.58 11.70
N VAL A 45 2.44 -6.34 12.76
CA VAL A 45 2.49 -5.85 14.14
C VAL A 45 3.95 -5.82 14.58
N HIS A 46 4.46 -4.63 14.90
CA HIS A 46 5.84 -4.43 15.29
C HIS A 46 6.10 -4.93 16.73
N ASN A 47 6.21 -6.24 16.89
CA ASN A 47 7.23 -6.80 17.77
C ASN A 47 8.39 -7.14 16.85
N TYR A 48 9.39 -6.25 16.76
CA TYR A 48 10.53 -6.36 15.84
C TYR A 48 11.20 -7.74 16.00
N GLN A 49 10.83 -8.68 15.14
CA GLN A 49 11.49 -9.96 14.93
C GLN A 49 11.78 -9.99 13.42
N PRO A 50 13.06 -10.09 13.01
CA PRO A 50 13.40 -10.14 11.60
C PRO A 50 12.68 -11.33 10.95
N ILE A 51 11.77 -11.05 10.02
CA ILE A 51 11.18 -12.10 9.19
C ILE A 51 12.32 -12.69 8.36
N GLU A 52 12.71 -13.93 8.63
CA GLU A 52 13.66 -14.66 7.78
C GLU A 52 13.09 -14.68 6.36
N LYS A 53 13.82 -14.05 5.43
CA LYS A 53 13.41 -13.92 4.03
C LYS A 53 13.29 -15.31 3.40
N SER A 54 12.09 -15.89 3.38
CA SER A 54 11.76 -16.86 2.36
C SER A 54 11.75 -16.13 1.02
N LYS A 55 12.58 -16.59 0.09
CA LYS A 55 12.81 -15.93 -1.21
C LYS A 55 11.57 -16.08 -2.09
N GLU A 56 10.58 -15.21 -1.95
CA GLU A 56 9.50 -15.10 -2.92
C GLU A 56 10.02 -14.33 -4.15
N LYS A 57 10.35 -15.08 -5.22
CA LYS A 57 10.72 -14.50 -6.51
C LYS A 57 9.46 -13.90 -7.15
N SER A 58 9.23 -12.61 -6.93
CA SER A 58 8.20 -11.85 -7.65
C SER A 58 8.61 -11.73 -9.12
N LYS A 59 8.05 -12.59 -9.98
CA LYS A 59 8.21 -12.44 -11.43
C LYS A 59 7.29 -11.33 -11.89
N CYS A 60 7.84 -10.12 -12.05
CA CYS A 60 7.17 -9.04 -12.76
C CYS A 60 7.08 -9.42 -14.25
N ASN A 61 5.92 -9.92 -14.67
CA ASN A 61 5.58 -9.97 -16.09
C ASN A 61 5.32 -8.52 -16.51
N GLY A 62 6.28 -7.93 -17.23
CA GLY A 62 6.29 -6.52 -17.58
C GLY A 62 4.98 -6.08 -18.23
N LEU A 63 4.25 -5.19 -17.55
CA LEU A 63 3.16 -4.45 -18.18
C LEU A 63 3.78 -3.27 -18.95
N HIS A 64 3.63 -3.37 -20.26
CA HIS A 64 3.93 -2.35 -21.25
C HIS A 64 3.31 -1.01 -20.85
N CYS A 65 4.13 0.01 -20.62
CA CYS A 65 3.64 1.38 -20.48
C CYS A 65 3.01 1.81 -21.81
N ALA A 66 1.69 1.98 -21.84
CA ALA A 66 0.98 2.54 -22.98
C ALA A 66 1.51 3.96 -23.25
N ARG A 67 2.04 4.16 -24.46
CA ARG A 67 2.40 5.47 -25.02
C ARG A 67 1.25 5.96 -25.90
N GLY A 68 0.86 7.22 -25.69
CA GLY A 68 0.28 8.11 -26.70
C GLY A 68 -1.20 7.95 -26.94
#